data_AF-A0A7C1LT59-F1
#
_entry.id   AF-A0A7C1LT59-F1
#
_cell.length_a   1.000
_cell.length_b   1.000
_cell.length_c   1.000
_cell.angle_alpha   90.00
_cell.angle_beta   90.00
_cell.angle_gamma   90.00
#
_symmetry.space_group_name_H-M   'P 1'
#
loop_
_entity.id
_entity.type
_entity.pdbx_description
1 polymer ?
#
loop_
_entity_poly.entity_id
_entity_poly.type
_entity_poly.pdbx_seq_one_letter_code
_entity_poly.pdbx_strand_id
1 'polypeptide(L)'
;ILAIFFLFAAIIAAITMLSLMGKAKRKVSVQILRKMHKSSGFVFAGLLLVISYFCLKYWAMVGDQISTRAVLHGVLSLTLIIILILKLSIVQYYKQFLRLVPVMGMIVFVLSFVVFSTSAGFFFLRTLGARTESSDISETAQPPPQGSAEKGAALFKSKCFSCHFTDREESKQGPGLKNILKKEKLPFSKRPSSIENIKKQLKTPFLTMPSFVSLSEQEIADLIAHLKTL
;
A
#
# COMPACT_ATOMS: atom_id res chain seq x y z
N ILE A 1 2.20 -3.80 -7.69
CA ILE A 1 3.05 -4.45 -8.73
C ILE A 1 4.50 -4.55 -8.27
N LEU A 2 5.23 -3.44 -8.09
CA LEU A 2 6.64 -3.47 -7.63
C LEU A 2 6.87 -4.31 -6.35
N ALA A 3 6.00 -4.19 -5.36
CA ALA A 3 6.07 -4.96 -4.11
C ALA A 3 5.96 -6.49 -4.32
N ILE A 4 5.26 -6.94 -5.37
CA ILE A 4 5.12 -8.37 -5.69
C ILE A 4 6.44 -8.90 -6.25
N PHE A 5 7.05 -8.17 -7.19
CA PHE A 5 8.36 -8.52 -7.72
C PHE A 5 9.44 -8.49 -6.64
N PHE A 6 9.36 -7.53 -5.71
CA PHE A 6 10.24 -7.44 -4.55
C PHE A 6 10.14 -8.69 -3.67
N LEU A 7 8.92 -9.12 -3.32
CA LEU A 7 8.71 -10.33 -2.53
C LEU A 7 9.17 -11.59 -3.28
N PHE A 8 8.91 -11.68 -4.59
CA PHE A 8 9.34 -12.80 -5.41
C PHE A 8 10.86 -12.92 -5.46
N ALA A 9 11.58 -11.82 -5.63
CA ALA A 9 13.04 -11.79 -5.56
C ALA A 9 13.55 -12.25 -4.19
N ALA A 10 12.90 -11.83 -3.10
CA ALA A 10 13.23 -12.27 -1.74
C ALA A 10 13.04 -13.79 -1.54
N ILE A 11 11.94 -14.35 -2.06
CA ILE A 11 11.65 -15.79 -2.02
C ILE A 11 12.72 -16.58 -2.78
N ILE A 12 13.07 -16.16 -4.00
CA ILE A 12 14.12 -16.81 -4.78
C ILE A 12 15.46 -16.75 -4.03
N ALA A 13 15.82 -15.59 -3.47
CA ALA A 13 17.05 -15.44 -2.70
C ALA A 13 17.08 -16.38 -1.47
N ALA A 14 15.96 -16.52 -0.75
CA ALA A 14 15.84 -17.39 0.41
C ALA A 14 15.91 -18.89 0.02
N ILE A 15 15.14 -19.32 -0.98
CA ILE A 15 15.11 -20.72 -1.44
C ILE A 15 16.47 -21.15 -1.98
N THR A 16 17.14 -20.29 -2.76
CA THR A 16 18.47 -20.58 -3.31
C THR A 16 19.51 -20.71 -2.20
N MET A 17 19.46 -19.84 -1.18
CA MET A 17 20.33 -19.91 0.00
C MET A 17 20.08 -21.18 0.83
N LEU A 18 18.81 -21.49 1.15
CA LEU A 18 18.44 -22.69 1.89
C LEU A 18 18.81 -23.97 1.13
N SER A 19 18.70 -23.97 -0.20
CA SER A 19 19.10 -25.10 -1.04
C SER A 19 20.62 -25.29 -1.09
N LEU A 20 21.40 -24.20 -1.02
CA LEU A 20 22.86 -24.26 -0.91
C LEU A 20 23.32 -24.84 0.43
N MET A 21 22.59 -24.56 1.52
CA MET A 21 23.06 -24.92 2.87
C MET A 21 22.38 -26.15 3.49
N GLY A 22 21.11 -26.40 3.17
CA GLY A 22 20.26 -27.34 3.89
C GLY A 22 20.04 -28.70 3.23
N LYS A 23 20.43 -28.90 1.96
CA LYS A 23 20.22 -30.19 1.25
C LYS A 23 21.54 -30.94 1.03
N ALA A 24 21.58 -32.18 1.52
CA ALA A 24 22.69 -33.12 1.30
C ALA A 24 22.77 -33.62 -0.16
N LYS A 25 21.61 -33.87 -0.81
CA LYS A 25 21.52 -34.16 -2.25
C LYS A 25 20.84 -33.00 -2.98
N ARG A 26 21.55 -32.39 -3.93
CA ARG A 26 21.07 -31.23 -4.70
C ARG A 26 20.70 -31.69 -6.12
N LYS A 27 19.50 -31.30 -6.58
CA LYS A 27 19.03 -31.56 -7.96
C LYS A 27 19.61 -30.55 -8.97
N VAL A 28 20.08 -29.40 -8.51
CA VAL A 28 20.58 -28.28 -9.33
C VAL A 28 22.05 -28.01 -9.01
N SER A 29 22.83 -27.64 -10.02
CA SER A 29 24.27 -27.37 -9.84
C SER A 29 24.53 -26.17 -8.92
N VAL A 30 25.61 -26.25 -8.14
CA VAL A 30 25.99 -25.21 -7.17
C VAL A 30 26.27 -23.87 -7.85
N GLN A 31 26.86 -23.91 -9.05
CA GLN A 31 27.18 -22.71 -9.82
C GLN A 31 25.92 -21.95 -10.25
N ILE A 32 24.90 -22.67 -10.74
CA ILE A 32 23.62 -22.07 -11.12
C ILE A 32 22.95 -21.46 -9.90
N LEU A 33 22.90 -22.19 -8.79
CA LEU A 33 22.24 -21.75 -7.57
C LEU A 33 22.90 -20.48 -6.98
N ARG A 34 24.22 -20.39 -7.05
CA ARG A 34 24.98 -19.18 -6.66
C ARG A 34 24.70 -17.99 -7.59
N LYS A 35 24.63 -18.22 -8.91
CA LYS A 35 24.27 -17.17 -9.89
C LYS A 35 22.85 -16.66 -9.65
N MET A 36 21.89 -17.56 -9.42
CA MET A 36 20.50 -17.21 -9.10
C MET A 36 20.40 -16.41 -7.80
N HIS A 37 21.12 -16.82 -6.74
CA HIS A 37 21.15 -16.08 -5.48
C HIS A 37 21.72 -14.67 -5.67
N LYS A 38 22.84 -14.54 -6.41
CA LYS A 38 23.48 -13.25 -6.69
C LYS A 38 22.56 -12.34 -7.52
N SER A 39 21.97 -12.88 -8.59
CA SER A 39 21.06 -12.15 -9.47
C SER A 39 19.81 -11.69 -8.73
N SER A 40 19.15 -12.59 -7.98
CA SER A 40 17.97 -12.25 -7.18
C SER A 40 18.30 -11.23 -6.09
N GLY A 41 19.48 -11.32 -5.46
CA GLY A 41 19.96 -10.34 -4.49
C GLY A 41 20.14 -8.94 -5.08
N PHE A 42 20.68 -8.81 -6.29
CA PHE A 42 20.80 -7.51 -6.97
C PHE A 42 19.44 -6.94 -7.38
N VAL A 43 18.55 -7.78 -7.92
CA VAL A 43 17.18 -7.36 -8.24
C VAL A 43 16.45 -6.90 -6.99
N PHE A 44 16.57 -7.64 -5.89
CA PHE A 44 16.01 -7.27 -4.59
C PHE A 44 16.53 -5.90 -4.11
N ALA A 45 17.85 -5.69 -4.14
CA ALA A 45 18.45 -4.42 -3.71
C ALA A 45 18.03 -3.24 -4.60
N GLY A 46 17.98 -3.44 -5.93
CA GLY A 46 17.53 -2.41 -6.87
C GLY A 46 16.06 -2.03 -6.65
N LEU A 47 15.18 -3.03 -6.49
CA LEU A 47 13.76 -2.80 -6.17
C LEU A 47 13.59 -2.11 -4.81
N LEU A 48 14.39 -2.50 -3.80
CA LEU A 48 14.37 -1.87 -2.48
C LEU A 48 14.68 -0.37 -2.61
N LEU A 49 15.74 0.00 -3.31
CA LEU A 49 16.12 1.41 -3.51
C LEU A 49 15.02 2.21 -4.20
N VAL A 50 14.44 1.66 -5.28
CA VAL A 50 13.35 2.31 -6.02
C VAL A 50 12.13 2.52 -5.11
N ILE A 51 11.71 1.49 -4.38
CA ILE A 51 10.56 1.57 -3.46
C ILE A 51 10.84 2.55 -2.32
N SER A 52 12.03 2.49 -1.72
CA SER A 52 12.47 3.40 -0.67
C SER A 52 12.45 4.86 -1.10
N TYR A 53 12.87 5.16 -2.34
CA TYR A 53 12.76 6.51 -2.90
C TYR A 53 11.31 6.99 -2.96
N PHE A 54 10.38 6.17 -3.47
CA PHE A 54 8.97 6.53 -3.51
C PHE A 54 8.37 6.69 -2.10
N CYS A 55 8.77 5.85 -1.14
CA CYS A 55 8.34 5.96 0.25
C CYS A 55 8.82 7.27 0.89
N LEU A 56 10.10 7.64 0.72
CA LEU A 56 10.64 8.89 1.24
C LEU A 56 9.96 10.10 0.60
N LYS A 57 9.74 10.07 -0.71
CA LYS A 57 9.00 11.11 -1.43
C LYS A 57 7.56 11.26 -0.91
N TYR A 58 6.87 10.15 -0.66
CA TYR A 58 5.54 10.15 -0.07
C TYR A 58 5.54 10.74 1.35
N TRP A 59 6.52 10.34 2.18
CA TRP A 59 6.67 10.84 3.54
C TRP A 59 6.89 12.36 3.55
N ALA A 60 7.80 12.86 2.70
CA ALA A 60 8.07 14.28 2.55
C ALA A 60 6.83 15.07 2.06
N MET A 61 5.95 14.45 1.26
CA MET A 61 4.73 15.09 0.76
C MET A 61 3.62 15.16 1.81
N VAL A 62 3.45 14.12 2.64
CA VAL A 62 2.32 14.02 3.59
C VAL A 62 2.60 14.71 4.93
N GLY A 63 3.88 14.89 5.31
CA GLY A 63 4.26 15.51 6.58
C GLY A 63 3.76 14.68 7.76
N ASP A 64 3.15 15.32 8.76
CA ASP A 64 2.72 14.67 10.01
C ASP A 64 1.41 13.86 9.89
N GLN A 65 0.73 13.91 8.74
CA GLN A 65 -0.58 13.26 8.55
C GLN A 65 -0.49 11.76 8.19
N ILE A 66 0.49 11.04 8.76
CA ILE A 66 0.83 9.69 8.35
C ILE A 66 0.13 8.66 9.22
N SER A 67 -0.56 7.72 8.57
CA SER A 67 -1.22 6.62 9.28
C SER A 67 -0.21 5.76 10.05
N THR A 68 -0.62 5.20 11.19
CA THR A 68 0.19 4.26 12.00
C THR A 68 0.76 3.11 11.17
N ARG A 69 -0.01 2.58 10.22
CA ARG A 69 0.43 1.55 9.25
C ARG A 69 1.62 2.01 8.41
N ALA A 70 1.59 3.25 7.92
CA ALA A 70 2.67 3.80 7.10
C ALA A 70 3.93 4.06 7.94
N VAL A 71 3.79 4.47 9.21
CA VAL A 71 4.90 4.56 10.16
C VAL A 71 5.52 3.18 10.40
N LEU A 72 4.71 2.17 10.72
CA LEU A 72 5.19 0.79 10.92
C LEU A 72 5.88 0.25 9.67
N HIS A 73 5.32 0.48 8.49
CA HIS A 73 5.96 0.13 7.22
C HIS A 73 7.33 0.79 7.08
N GLY A 74 7.42 2.10 7.31
CA GLY A 74 8.67 2.87 7.21
C GLY A 74 9.75 2.39 8.17
N VAL A 75 9.42 2.18 9.45
CA VAL A 75 10.37 1.71 10.47
C VAL A 75 10.88 0.30 10.14
N LEU A 76 10.00 -0.62 9.75
CA LEU A 76 10.40 -1.97 9.35
C LEU A 76 11.27 -1.97 8.09
N SER A 77 10.96 -1.12 7.11
CA SER A 77 11.78 -0.93 5.91
C SER A 77 13.16 -0.38 6.23
N LEU A 78 13.27 0.57 7.15
CA LEU A 78 14.56 1.12 7.59
C LEU A 78 15.42 0.04 8.25
N THR A 79 14.84 -0.75 9.16
CA THR A 79 15.51 -1.90 9.79
C THR A 79 16.01 -2.90 8.74
N LEU A 80 15.19 -3.20 7.72
CA LEU A 80 15.56 -4.07 6.62
C LEU A 80 16.79 -3.52 5.85
N ILE A 81 16.81 -2.22 5.53
CA ILE A 81 17.94 -1.57 4.85
C ILE A 81 19.21 -1.66 5.70
N ILE A 82 19.13 -1.37 7.00
CA ILE A 82 20.26 -1.44 7.92
C ILE A 82 20.84 -2.86 7.95
N ILE A 83 20.00 -3.89 8.09
CA ILE A 83 20.43 -5.28 8.12
C ILE A 83 21.04 -5.70 6.78
N LEU A 84 20.50 -5.23 5.65
CA LEU A 84 21.05 -5.50 4.33
C LEU A 84 22.45 -4.88 4.17
N ILE A 85 22.64 -3.62 4.57
CA ILE A 85 23.95 -2.94 4.56
C ILE A 85 24.94 -3.68 5.45
N LEU A 86 24.53 -4.08 6.65
CA LEU A 86 25.37 -4.84 7.56
C LEU A 86 25.76 -6.21 6.96
N LYS A 87 24.81 -6.92 6.35
CA LYS A 87 25.06 -8.18 5.63
C LYS A 87 26.10 -7.99 4.53
N LEU A 88 25.95 -6.94 3.70
CA LEU A 88 26.91 -6.64 2.62
C LEU A 88 28.29 -6.29 3.18
N SER A 89 28.35 -5.50 4.26
CA SER A 89 29.59 -5.13 4.93
C SER A 89 30.33 -6.36 5.49
N ILE A 90 29.60 -7.29 6.11
CA ILE A 90 30.18 -8.56 6.60
C ILE A 90 30.76 -9.38 5.44
N VAL A 91 30.03 -9.51 4.33
CA VAL A 91 30.48 -10.27 3.16
C VAL A 91 31.71 -9.64 2.52
N GLN A 92 31.81 -8.31 2.51
CA GLN A 92 32.90 -7.58 1.87
C GLN A 92 34.16 -7.48 2.74
N TYR A 93 34.02 -7.17 4.03
CA TYR A 93 35.14 -6.78 4.88
C TYR A 93 35.40 -7.77 6.03
N TYR A 94 34.37 -8.39 6.60
CA TYR A 94 34.48 -9.12 7.86
C TYR A 94 34.32 -10.64 7.70
N LYS A 95 35.33 -11.28 7.11
CA LYS A 95 35.33 -12.73 6.80
C LYS A 95 35.07 -13.63 8.02
N GLN A 96 35.46 -13.21 9.23
CA GLN A 96 35.25 -13.98 10.47
C GLN A 96 33.76 -14.15 10.82
N PHE A 97 32.89 -13.22 10.40
CA PHE A 97 31.46 -13.26 10.69
C PHE A 97 30.61 -13.89 9.58
N LEU A 98 31.24 -14.52 8.57
CA LEU A 98 30.51 -15.15 7.45
C LEU A 98 29.52 -16.24 7.88
N ARG A 99 29.75 -16.87 9.05
CA ARG A 99 28.81 -17.84 9.63
C ARG A 99 27.45 -17.23 9.98
N LEU A 100 27.38 -15.91 10.21
CA LEU A 100 26.15 -15.21 10.59
C LEU A 100 25.33 -14.73 9.37
N VAL A 101 25.95 -14.63 8.19
CA VAL A 101 25.31 -14.16 6.94
C VAL A 101 24.03 -14.94 6.57
N PRO A 102 23.96 -16.27 6.76
CA PRO A 102 22.74 -17.05 6.61
C PRO A 102 21.56 -16.55 7.45
N VAL A 103 21.80 -16.31 8.74
CA VAL A 103 20.78 -15.84 9.68
C VAL A 103 20.31 -14.45 9.29
N MET A 104 21.24 -13.55 8.95
CA MET A 104 20.92 -12.23 8.41
C MET A 104 20.05 -12.31 7.14
N GLY A 105 20.33 -13.28 6.25
CA GLY A 105 19.52 -13.52 5.05
C GLY A 105 18.08 -13.91 5.39
N MET A 106 17.88 -14.76 6.39
CA MET A 106 16.55 -15.15 6.86
C MET A 106 15.81 -13.97 7.51
N ILE A 107 16.50 -13.14 8.30
CA ILE A 107 15.92 -11.94 8.90
C ILE A 107 15.46 -10.96 7.80
N VAL A 108 16.29 -10.72 6.78
CA VAL A 108 15.92 -9.88 5.63
C VAL A 108 14.68 -10.43 4.93
N PHE A 109 14.58 -11.74 4.73
CA PHE A 109 13.41 -12.37 4.13
C PHE A 109 12.14 -12.16 4.97
N VAL A 110 12.20 -12.43 6.28
CA VAL A 110 11.07 -12.25 7.20
C VAL A 110 10.62 -10.79 7.23
N LEU A 111 11.56 -9.84 7.39
CA LEU A 111 11.23 -8.41 7.36
C LEU A 111 10.60 -7.99 6.03
N SER A 112 11.11 -8.49 4.90
CA SER A 112 10.54 -8.23 3.58
C SER A 112 9.09 -8.68 3.49
N PHE A 113 8.78 -9.87 4.03
CA PHE A 113 7.42 -10.40 4.06
C PHE A 113 6.49 -9.58 4.97
N VAL A 114 6.96 -9.17 6.14
CA VAL A 114 6.18 -8.33 7.06
C VAL A 114 5.89 -6.95 6.44
N VAL A 115 6.90 -6.31 5.84
CA VAL A 115 6.76 -5.03 5.12
C VAL A 115 5.79 -5.14 3.95
N PHE A 116 5.85 -6.24 3.19
CA PHE A 116 4.88 -6.51 2.13
C PHE A 116 3.45 -6.65 2.69
N SER A 117 3.30 -7.35 3.81
CA SER A 117 2.00 -7.61 4.46
C SER A 117 1.34 -6.33 4.97
N THR A 118 2.11 -5.43 5.58
CA THR A 118 1.59 -4.12 6.06
C THR A 118 1.20 -3.17 4.93
N SER A 119 1.58 -3.46 3.69
CA SER A 119 1.24 -2.66 2.51
C SER A 119 0.37 -3.44 1.52
N ALA A 120 0.98 -4.05 0.49
CA ALA A 120 0.24 -4.69 -0.60
C ALA A 120 -0.60 -5.88 -0.10
N GLY A 121 -0.12 -6.63 0.90
CA GLY A 121 -0.86 -7.73 1.52
C GLY A 121 -2.17 -7.27 2.16
N PHE A 122 -2.14 -6.18 2.93
CA PHE A 122 -3.33 -5.58 3.53
C PHE A 122 -4.39 -5.22 2.47
N PHE A 123 -3.99 -4.55 1.39
CA PHE A 123 -4.92 -4.19 0.32
C PHE A 123 -5.47 -5.41 -0.41
N PHE A 124 -4.65 -6.44 -0.60
CA PHE A 124 -5.07 -7.69 -1.24
C PHE A 124 -6.10 -8.42 -0.39
N LEU A 125 -5.83 -8.61 0.92
CA LEU A 125 -6.77 -9.22 1.87
C LEU A 125 -8.07 -8.44 1.97
N ARG A 126 -8.00 -7.10 2.04
CA ARG A 126 -9.19 -6.25 2.04
C ARG A 126 -10.02 -6.42 0.76
N THR A 127 -9.37 -6.50 -0.39
CA THR A 127 -10.07 -6.65 -1.68
C THR A 127 -10.75 -8.01 -1.79
N LEU A 128 -10.15 -9.06 -1.21
CA LEU A 128 -10.75 -10.39 -1.12
C LEU A 128 -11.91 -10.42 -0.10
N GLY A 129 -11.72 -9.88 1.10
CA GLY A 129 -12.76 -9.82 2.13
C GLY A 129 -13.97 -8.99 1.72
N ALA A 130 -13.77 -7.89 0.99
CA ALA A 130 -14.87 -7.09 0.44
C ALA A 130 -15.74 -7.86 -0.57
N ARG A 131 -15.22 -8.91 -1.23
CA ARG A 131 -16.04 -9.81 -2.06
C ARG A 131 -16.93 -10.71 -1.22
N THR A 132 -16.50 -11.04 0.00
CA THR A 132 -17.23 -11.90 0.93
C THR A 132 -18.30 -11.13 1.71
N GLU A 133 -18.06 -9.89 2.11
CA GLU A 133 -19.04 -9.08 2.86
C GLU A 133 -20.17 -8.51 1.99
N SER A 134 -20.05 -8.57 0.66
CA SER A 134 -21.08 -8.07 -0.25
C SER A 134 -22.35 -8.93 -0.29
N SER A 135 -22.40 -10.05 0.44
CA SER A 135 -23.59 -10.93 0.51
C SER A 135 -24.53 -10.70 1.70
N ASP A 136 -24.11 -10.01 2.77
CA ASP A 136 -24.84 -10.09 4.05
C ASP A 136 -25.02 -8.76 4.82
N ILE A 137 -25.24 -7.64 4.12
CA ILE A 137 -25.73 -6.42 4.80
C ILE A 137 -27.02 -5.94 4.14
N SER A 138 -28.12 -6.46 4.68
CA SER A 138 -29.46 -5.91 4.52
C SER A 138 -29.56 -4.65 5.40
N GLU A 139 -29.64 -3.49 4.75
CA GLU A 139 -29.67 -2.16 5.35
C GLU A 139 -31.08 -1.87 5.93
N THR A 140 -31.18 -1.65 7.23
CA THR A 140 -32.39 -1.13 7.86
C THR A 140 -32.54 0.35 7.48
N ALA A 141 -33.55 0.63 6.65
CA ALA A 141 -33.87 1.96 6.16
C ALA A 141 -34.38 2.88 7.29
N GLN A 142 -33.55 3.84 7.70
CA GLN A 142 -33.99 5.11 8.29
C GLN A 142 -33.85 6.21 7.23
N PRO A 143 -34.75 7.22 7.21
CA PRO A 143 -34.68 8.30 6.24
C PRO A 143 -33.33 9.03 6.35
N PRO A 144 -32.70 9.39 5.22
CA PRO A 144 -31.36 9.96 5.24
C PRO A 144 -31.37 11.29 6.00
N PRO A 145 -30.44 11.52 6.94
CA PRO A 145 -30.31 12.81 7.60
C PRO A 145 -30.04 13.91 6.57
N GLN A 146 -30.68 15.07 6.76
CA GLN A 146 -30.45 16.22 5.89
C GLN A 146 -29.05 16.79 6.17
N GLY A 147 -28.18 16.75 5.17
CA GLY A 147 -26.80 17.22 5.28
C GLY A 147 -26.64 18.72 5.07
N SER A 148 -25.66 19.34 5.74
CA SER A 148 -25.25 20.73 5.55
C SER A 148 -24.07 20.84 4.58
N ALA A 149 -24.26 21.59 3.48
CA ALA A 149 -23.20 21.81 2.49
C ALA A 149 -22.01 22.60 3.08
N GLU A 150 -22.24 23.50 4.04
CA GLU A 150 -21.19 24.28 4.70
C GLU A 150 -20.30 23.39 5.58
N LYS A 151 -20.91 22.55 6.41
CA LYS A 151 -20.18 21.54 7.20
C LYS A 151 -19.45 20.55 6.30
N GLY A 152 -20.10 20.14 5.21
CA GLY A 152 -19.50 19.29 4.18
C GLY A 152 -18.27 19.94 3.53
N ALA A 153 -18.30 21.24 3.24
CA ALA A 153 -17.17 21.98 2.70
C ALA A 153 -15.99 22.06 3.69
N ALA A 154 -16.27 22.27 4.98
CA ALA A 154 -15.25 22.26 6.02
C ALA A 154 -14.61 20.87 6.18
N LEU A 155 -15.43 19.81 6.18
CA LEU A 155 -14.96 18.42 6.21
C LEU A 155 -14.13 18.09 4.95
N PHE A 156 -14.60 18.51 3.77
CA PHE A 156 -13.87 18.34 2.52
C PHE A 156 -12.52 19.04 2.56
N LYS A 157 -12.45 20.27 3.07
CA LYS A 157 -11.20 21.04 3.20
C LYS A 157 -10.17 20.31 4.07
N SER A 158 -10.61 19.69 5.16
CA SER A 158 -9.72 18.98 6.09
C SER A 158 -9.30 17.58 5.62
N LYS A 159 -10.17 16.85 4.91
CA LYS A 159 -9.95 15.42 4.58
C LYS A 159 -9.71 15.13 3.10
N CYS A 160 -10.13 16.00 2.19
CA CYS A 160 -10.24 15.69 0.75
C CYS A 160 -9.47 16.67 -0.16
N PHE A 161 -9.37 17.96 0.22
CA PHE A 161 -8.80 19.03 -0.61
C PHE A 161 -7.32 18.85 -0.96
N SER A 162 -6.55 18.15 -0.11
CA SER A 162 -5.15 17.82 -0.42
C SER A 162 -5.04 17.03 -1.71
N CYS A 163 -6.02 16.16 -2.01
CA CYS A 163 -5.99 15.27 -3.16
C CYS A 163 -6.95 15.66 -4.29
N HIS A 164 -8.02 16.42 -4.03
CA HIS A 164 -9.08 16.66 -5.00
C HIS A 164 -9.31 18.16 -5.23
N PHE A 165 -9.47 18.52 -6.51
CA PHE A 165 -10.01 19.83 -6.89
C PHE A 165 -11.54 19.81 -6.89
N THR A 166 -12.15 20.92 -6.49
CA THR A 166 -13.61 21.13 -6.51
C THR A 166 -14.08 21.91 -7.74
N ASP A 167 -13.18 22.68 -8.38
CA ASP A 167 -13.49 23.68 -9.40
C ASP A 167 -13.15 23.25 -10.84
N ARG A 168 -12.37 22.17 -10.98
CA ARG A 168 -11.87 21.63 -12.26
C ARG A 168 -11.90 20.11 -12.27
N GLU A 169 -11.81 19.53 -13.47
CA GLU A 169 -11.84 18.08 -13.69
C GLU A 169 -10.46 17.44 -13.72
N GLU A 170 -9.42 18.26 -13.83
CA GLU A 170 -8.03 17.84 -13.87
C GLU A 170 -7.65 17.01 -12.63
N SER A 171 -6.75 16.07 -12.82
CA SER A 171 -6.24 15.26 -11.71
C SER A 171 -5.22 16.05 -10.89
N LYS A 172 -5.34 15.96 -9.57
CA LYS A 172 -4.28 16.31 -8.63
C LYS A 172 -3.60 15.02 -8.19
N GLN A 173 -3.84 14.56 -6.97
CA GLN A 173 -3.56 13.17 -6.56
C GLN A 173 -4.78 12.27 -6.79
N GLY A 174 -5.98 12.81 -6.58
CA GLY A 174 -7.26 12.24 -6.99
C GLY A 174 -7.84 12.98 -8.21
N PRO A 175 -8.95 12.48 -8.79
CA PRO A 175 -9.61 13.17 -9.89
C PRO A 175 -10.26 14.47 -9.41
N GLY A 176 -10.40 15.43 -10.32
CA GLY A 176 -11.21 16.62 -10.09
C GLY A 176 -12.69 16.25 -9.92
N LEU A 177 -13.35 16.90 -8.96
CA LEU A 177 -14.71 16.59 -8.51
C LEU A 177 -15.76 17.58 -8.99
N LYS A 178 -15.37 18.54 -9.85
CA LYS A 178 -16.30 19.44 -10.49
C LYS A 178 -17.42 18.64 -11.18
N ASN A 179 -18.67 18.96 -10.85
CA ASN A 179 -19.87 18.30 -11.36
C ASN A 179 -19.85 16.77 -11.24
N ILE A 180 -19.16 16.19 -10.24
CA ILE A 180 -18.95 14.73 -10.16
C ILE A 180 -20.27 13.95 -10.23
N LEU A 181 -21.32 14.44 -9.56
CA LEU A 181 -22.66 13.82 -9.54
C LEU A 181 -23.44 13.96 -10.86
N LYS A 182 -23.02 14.85 -11.76
CA LYS A 182 -23.65 15.01 -13.09
C LYS A 182 -22.98 14.14 -14.15
N LYS A 183 -21.86 13.50 -13.83
CA LYS A 183 -21.16 12.58 -14.74
C LYS A 183 -21.88 11.23 -14.78
N GLU A 184 -21.76 10.52 -15.90
CA GLU A 184 -22.32 9.17 -16.01
C GLU A 184 -21.58 8.19 -15.07
N LYS A 185 -20.24 8.32 -14.99
CA LYS A 185 -19.37 7.40 -14.24
C LYS A 185 -18.28 8.13 -13.46
N LEU A 186 -17.87 7.52 -12.35
CA LEU A 186 -16.73 7.95 -11.55
C LEU A 186 -15.42 7.76 -12.35
N PRO A 187 -14.48 8.73 -12.34
CA PRO A 187 -13.32 8.75 -13.24
C PRO A 187 -12.43 7.50 -13.21
N PHE A 188 -12.12 6.99 -12.01
CA PHE A 188 -11.19 5.86 -11.84
C PHE A 188 -11.90 4.53 -11.57
N SER A 189 -12.90 4.49 -10.69
CA SER A 189 -13.60 3.24 -10.36
C SER A 189 -14.59 2.82 -11.45
N LYS A 190 -14.93 3.70 -12.40
CA LYS A 190 -15.89 3.48 -13.50
C LYS A 190 -17.30 3.08 -13.05
N ARG A 191 -17.58 3.12 -11.75
CA ARG A 191 -18.92 2.94 -11.19
C ARG A 191 -19.83 4.09 -11.64
N PRO A 192 -21.16 3.89 -11.75
CA PRO A 192 -22.10 4.97 -12.00
C PRO A 192 -21.94 6.10 -10.97
N SER A 193 -22.05 7.36 -11.40
CA SER A 193 -21.91 8.50 -10.48
C SER A 193 -23.19 8.75 -9.68
N SER A 194 -23.51 7.80 -8.80
CA SER A 194 -24.64 7.90 -7.88
C SER A 194 -24.17 8.19 -6.46
N ILE A 195 -25.06 8.75 -5.64
CA ILE A 195 -24.80 9.01 -4.22
C ILE A 195 -24.39 7.73 -3.50
N GLU A 196 -25.07 6.61 -3.79
CA GLU A 196 -24.76 5.30 -3.23
C GLU A 196 -23.33 4.84 -3.59
N ASN A 197 -22.93 5.00 -4.86
CA ASN A 197 -21.58 4.65 -5.29
C ASN A 197 -20.51 5.57 -4.70
N ILE A 198 -20.82 6.83 -4.43
CA ILE A 198 -19.94 7.75 -3.69
C ILE A 198 -19.80 7.31 -2.23
N LYS A 199 -20.91 6.99 -1.54
CA LYS A 199 -20.86 6.41 -0.18
C LYS A 199 -20.03 5.14 -0.16
N LYS A 200 -20.24 4.25 -1.14
CA LYS A 200 -19.47 3.02 -1.32
C LYS A 200 -18.00 3.31 -1.59
N GLN A 201 -17.66 4.35 -2.35
CA GLN A 201 -16.29 4.77 -2.61
C GLN A 201 -15.60 5.31 -1.35
N LEU A 202 -16.32 6.02 -0.46
CA LEU A 202 -15.78 6.47 0.83
C LEU A 202 -15.49 5.30 1.78
N LYS A 203 -16.38 4.30 1.83
CA LYS A 203 -16.22 3.09 2.67
C LYS A 203 -15.22 2.09 2.05
N THR A 204 -15.26 1.91 0.74
CA THR A 204 -14.41 1.00 -0.06
C THR A 204 -13.70 1.78 -1.17
N PRO A 205 -12.58 2.44 -0.84
CA PRO A 205 -11.90 3.31 -1.78
C PRO A 205 -11.22 2.53 -2.91
N PHE A 206 -10.93 3.25 -3.99
CA PHE A 206 -10.27 2.72 -5.17
C PHE A 206 -8.84 3.27 -5.26
N LEU A 207 -7.90 2.41 -5.67
CA LEU A 207 -6.47 2.72 -5.78
C LEU A 207 -5.88 3.25 -4.46
N THR A 208 -5.36 4.48 -4.48
CA THR A 208 -4.64 5.12 -3.39
C THR A 208 -5.52 6.00 -2.51
N MET A 209 -6.82 6.10 -2.80
CA MET A 209 -7.75 6.85 -1.98
C MET A 209 -7.85 6.20 -0.57
N PRO A 210 -7.73 6.97 0.52
CA PRO A 210 -7.88 6.42 1.87
C PRO A 210 -9.34 6.06 2.16
N SER A 211 -9.52 5.23 3.19
CA SER A 211 -10.83 4.76 3.64
C SER A 211 -11.41 5.69 4.69
N PHE A 212 -12.72 5.96 4.61
CA PHE A 212 -13.43 6.88 5.50
C PHE A 212 -14.57 6.18 6.27
N VAL A 213 -14.35 4.93 6.66
CA VAL A 213 -15.32 4.13 7.43
C VAL A 213 -15.61 4.69 8.82
N SER A 214 -14.74 5.56 9.32
CA SER A 214 -14.89 6.23 10.61
C SER A 214 -15.80 7.47 10.55
N LEU A 215 -16.19 7.93 9.35
CA LEU A 215 -17.14 9.04 9.23
C LEU A 215 -18.53 8.55 9.64
N SER A 216 -19.19 9.34 10.48
CA SER A 216 -20.59 9.14 10.83
C SER A 216 -21.50 9.34 9.62
N GLU A 217 -22.72 8.80 9.68
CA GLU A 217 -23.70 8.98 8.61
C GLU A 217 -24.08 10.46 8.40
N GLN A 218 -24.03 11.29 9.46
CA GLN A 218 -24.23 12.74 9.34
C GLN A 218 -23.08 13.42 8.58
N GLU A 219 -21.82 13.09 8.89
CA GLU A 219 -20.66 13.64 8.16
C GLU A 219 -20.67 13.24 6.69
N ILE A 220 -21.09 12.01 6.40
CA ILE A 220 -21.29 11.53 5.02
C ILE A 220 -22.40 12.33 4.34
N ALA A 221 -23.53 12.58 5.01
CA ALA A 221 -24.62 13.38 4.47
C ALA A 221 -24.20 14.82 4.20
N ASP A 222 -23.47 15.46 5.12
CA ASP A 222 -22.91 16.80 4.97
C ASP A 222 -21.95 16.86 3.75
N LEU A 223 -21.07 15.87 3.61
CA LEU A 223 -20.14 15.77 2.48
C LEU A 223 -20.89 15.62 1.15
N ILE A 224 -21.92 14.78 1.10
CA ILE A 224 -22.76 14.63 -0.10
C ILE A 224 -23.48 15.94 -0.43
N ALA A 225 -23.99 16.65 0.58
CA ALA A 225 -24.63 17.95 0.38
C ALA A 225 -23.66 18.95 -0.26
N HIS A 226 -22.40 18.97 0.16
CA HIS A 226 -21.36 19.78 -0.48
C HIS A 226 -21.05 19.30 -1.90
N LEU A 227 -20.89 18.00 -2.15
CA LEU A 227 -20.63 17.48 -3.50
C LEU A 227 -21.74 17.83 -4.51
N LYS A 228 -22.99 17.98 -4.04
CA LYS A 228 -24.11 18.44 -4.88
C LYS A 228 -23.98 19.90 -5.33
N THR A 229 -23.17 20.71 -4.64
CA THR A 229 -22.93 22.11 -5.02
C THR A 229 -21.78 22.29 -6.01
N LEU A 230 -21.03 21.22 -6.33
CA LEU A 230 -19.84 21.26 -7.20
C LEU A 230 -20.15 21.06 -8.68
#